data_AF-A0A101UEY5-F1
#
_entry.id   AF-A0A101UEY5-F1
#
_cell.length_a   1.000
_cell.length_b   1.000
_cell.length_c   1.000
_cell.angle_alpha   90.00
_cell.angle_beta   90.00
_cell.angle_gamma   90.00
#
_symmetry.space_group_name_H-M   'P 1'
#
loop_
_entity.id
_entity.type
_entity.pdbx_description
1 polymer ?
#
loop_
_entity_poly.entity_id
_entity_poly.type
_entity_poly.pdbx_seq_one_letter_code
_entity_poly.pdbx_strand_id
1 'polypeptide(L)'
;MILVVTVQNSDKTLSRKQRLQEKQRRQLSVVDMVDKAEAKVRKAESELAVAVAEAVQVFGDEKSASEGLDMAPEAIRRFLRMAQEETAKNEESAEEA
;
A
#
# COMPACT_ATOMS: atom_id res chain seq x y z
N MET A 1 -36.38 -15.07 -26.25
CA MET A 1 -36.40 -16.03 -25.12
C MET A 1 -34.96 -16.27 -24.69
N ILE A 2 -34.55 -15.69 -23.57
CA ILE A 2 -33.24 -15.97 -22.97
C ILE A 2 -33.47 -17.08 -21.95
N LEU A 3 -32.90 -18.26 -22.20
CA LEU A 3 -32.97 -19.42 -21.31
C LEU A 3 -32.14 -19.10 -20.06
N VAL A 4 -32.79 -18.65 -19.00
CA VAL A 4 -32.18 -18.53 -17.68
C VAL A 4 -31.96 -19.94 -17.15
N VAL A 5 -30.76 -20.47 -17.37
CA VAL A 5 -30.30 -21.71 -16.74
C VAL A 5 -30.10 -21.39 -15.26
N THR A 6 -31.16 -21.54 -14.47
CA THR A 6 -31.08 -21.52 -13.01
C THR A 6 -30.16 -22.66 -12.60
N VAL A 7 -28.94 -22.34 -12.16
CA VAL A 7 -28.01 -23.27 -11.52
C VAL A 7 -28.62 -23.67 -10.17
N GLN A 8 -29.57 -24.59 -10.23
CA GLN A 8 -29.99 -25.40 -9.10
C GLN A 8 -29.01 -26.57 -8.99
N ASN A 9 -27.95 -26.39 -8.21
CA ASN A 9 -27.23 -27.52 -7.60
C ASN A 9 -26.99 -27.14 -6.13
N SER A 10 -28.07 -27.14 -5.36
CA SER A 10 -28.00 -27.45 -3.93
C SER A 10 -27.59 -28.94 -3.83
N ASP A 11 -26.59 -29.25 -3.00
CA ASP A 11 -26.16 -30.61 -2.62
C ASP A 11 -25.36 -31.46 -3.62
N LYS A 12 -24.44 -30.87 -4.41
CA LYS A 12 -23.37 -31.66 -5.06
C LYS A 12 -22.01 -31.18 -4.62
N THR A 13 -21.20 -32.10 -4.10
CA THR A 13 -19.76 -31.93 -3.93
C THR A 13 -19.19 -31.30 -5.20
N LEU A 14 -18.61 -30.09 -5.08
CA LEU A 14 -18.10 -29.31 -6.20
C LEU A 14 -17.34 -30.18 -7.20
N SER A 15 -17.66 -30.04 -8.49
CA SER A 15 -16.98 -30.78 -9.56
C SER A 15 -15.47 -30.52 -9.51
N ARG A 16 -14.65 -31.48 -9.94
CA ARG A 16 -13.17 -31.36 -9.93
C ARG A 16 -12.69 -30.05 -10.57
N LYS A 17 -13.36 -29.59 -11.65
CA LYS A 17 -13.07 -28.31 -12.31
C LYS A 17 -13.42 -27.09 -11.42
N GLN A 18 -14.56 -27.13 -10.74
CA GLN A 18 -14.98 -26.06 -9.83
C GLN A 18 -14.05 -25.97 -8.61
N ARG A 19 -13.64 -27.11 -8.05
CA ARG A 19 -12.64 -27.15 -6.95
C ARG A 19 -11.29 -26.58 -7.40
N LEU A 20 -10.84 -26.90 -8.61
CA LEU A 20 -9.60 -26.36 -9.16
C LEU A 20 -9.69 -24.85 -9.39
N GLN A 21 -10.78 -24.37 -9.97
CA GLN A 21 -11.02 -22.94 -10.19
C GLN A 21 -11.12 -22.17 -8.87
N GLU A 22 -11.79 -22.74 -7.87
CA GLU A 22 -11.87 -22.14 -6.54
C GLU A 22 -10.49 -22.09 -5.87
N LYS A 23 -9.67 -23.14 -6.01
CA LYS A 23 -8.30 -23.16 -5.52
C LYS A 23 -7.45 -22.07 -6.19
N GLN A 24 -7.55 -21.92 -7.51
CA GLN A 24 -6.87 -20.86 -8.26
C GLN A 24 -7.35 -19.46 -7.84
N ARG A 25 -8.67 -19.26 -7.68
CA ARG A 25 -9.23 -17.99 -7.22
C ARG A 25 -8.72 -17.61 -5.83
N ARG A 26 -8.68 -18.58 -4.91
CA ARG A 26 -8.15 -18.36 -3.55
C ARG A 26 -6.66 -17.99 -3.59
N GLN A 27 -5.85 -18.68 -4.40
CA GLN A 27 -4.44 -18.33 -4.57
C GLN A 27 -4.25 -16.92 -5.12
N LEU A 28 -4.98 -16.55 -6.17
CA LEU A 28 -4.91 -15.20 -6.75
C LEU A 28 -5.35 -14.12 -5.74
N SER A 29 -6.41 -14.38 -4.97
CA SER A 29 -6.90 -13.44 -3.96
C SER A 29 -5.91 -13.15 -2.82
N VAL A 30 -5.04 -14.10 -2.50
CA VAL A 30 -3.99 -13.90 -1.48
C VAL A 30 -2.90 -12.99 -2.03
N VAL A 31 -2.47 -13.20 -3.26
CA VAL A 31 -1.49 -12.33 -3.94
C VAL A 31 -2.03 -10.91 -4.05
N ASP A 32 -3.25 -10.74 -4.56
CA ASP A 32 -3.90 -9.43 -4.67
C ASP A 32 -4.02 -8.72 -3.31
N MET A 33 -4.24 -9.47 -2.23
CA MET A 33 -4.33 -8.91 -0.88
C MET A 33 -2.98 -8.41 -0.38
N VAL A 34 -1.90 -9.19 -0.62
CA VAL A 34 -0.54 -8.79 -0.27
C VAL A 34 -0.14 -7.55 -1.05
N ASP A 35 -0.35 -7.54 -2.37
CA ASP A 35 -0.01 -6.40 -3.23
C ASP A 35 -0.73 -5.11 -2.77
N LYS A 36 -2.02 -5.23 -2.40
CA LYS A 36 -2.78 -4.10 -1.85
C LYS A 36 -2.27 -3.66 -0.48
N ALA A 37 -1.84 -4.60 0.37
CA ALA A 37 -1.28 -4.26 1.67
C ALA A 37 0.06 -3.54 1.50
N GLU A 38 0.94 -4.03 0.63
CA GLU A 38 2.21 -3.38 0.31
C GLU A 38 2.02 -1.99 -0.27
N ALA A 39 1.06 -1.81 -1.17
CA ALA A 39 0.74 -0.49 -1.73
C ALA A 39 0.29 0.49 -0.63
N LYS A 40 -0.51 0.02 0.35
CA LYS A 40 -0.91 0.83 1.50
C LYS A 40 0.25 1.16 2.42
N VAL A 41 1.16 0.20 2.67
CA VAL A 41 2.36 0.45 3.48
C VAL A 41 3.23 1.50 2.81
N ARG A 42 3.52 1.37 1.51
CA ARG A 42 4.30 2.37 0.76
C ARG A 42 3.67 3.76 0.84
N LYS A 43 2.34 3.87 0.70
CA LYS A 43 1.63 5.14 0.84
C LYS A 43 1.70 5.71 2.27
N ALA A 44 1.54 4.86 3.29
CA ALA A 44 1.66 5.29 4.68
C ALA A 44 3.09 5.73 5.01
N GLU A 45 4.11 5.06 4.46
CA GLU A 45 5.51 5.46 4.59
C GLU A 45 5.78 6.81 3.92
N SER A 46 5.25 7.07 2.72
CA SER A 46 5.39 8.37 2.05
C SER A 46 4.69 9.49 2.83
N GLU A 47 3.49 9.24 3.34
CA GLU A 47 2.76 10.24 4.16
C GLU A 47 3.50 10.51 5.48
N LEU A 48 4.05 9.48 6.11
CA LEU A 48 4.89 9.62 7.29
C LEU A 48 6.16 10.42 6.99
N ALA A 49 6.79 10.18 5.84
CA ALA A 49 7.97 10.91 5.42
C ALA A 49 7.72 12.42 5.34
N VAL A 50 6.60 12.83 4.74
CA VAL A 50 6.18 14.23 4.67
C VAL A 50 5.89 14.79 6.06
N ALA A 51 5.14 14.06 6.89
CA ALA A 51 4.85 14.49 8.26
C ALA A 51 6.12 14.66 9.12
N VAL A 52 7.12 13.80 8.95
CA VAL A 52 8.42 13.93 9.62
C VAL A 52 9.17 15.15 9.10
N ALA A 53 9.14 15.43 7.80
CA ALA A 53 9.75 16.63 7.23
C ALA A 53 9.11 17.91 7.79
N GLU A 54 7.78 17.95 7.91
CA GLU A 54 7.06 19.05 8.55
C GLU A 54 7.42 19.16 10.04
N ALA A 55 7.49 18.04 10.76
CA ALA A 55 7.89 18.04 12.16
C ALA A 55 9.30 18.62 12.33
N VAL A 56 10.27 18.26 11.47
CA VAL A 56 11.62 18.85 11.51
C VAL A 56 11.57 20.37 11.31
N GLN A 57 10.71 20.88 10.43
CA GLN A 57 10.54 22.33 10.28
C GLN A 57 9.93 22.98 11.53
N VAL A 58 8.97 22.30 12.18
CA VAL A 58 8.31 22.79 13.41
C VAL A 58 9.26 22.76 14.61
N PHE A 59 10.06 21.71 14.77
CA PHE A 59 11.05 21.57 15.85
C PHE A 59 12.33 22.37 15.59
N GLY A 60 12.62 22.71 14.33
CA GLY A 60 13.72 23.58 13.91
C GLY A 60 14.99 22.83 13.45
N ASP A 61 15.27 21.65 14.00
CA ASP A 61 16.38 20.80 13.56
C ASP A 61 16.09 19.29 13.72
N GLU A 62 16.93 18.46 13.07
CA GLU A 62 16.80 16.99 13.09
C GLU A 62 16.90 16.40 14.50
N LYS A 63 17.72 16.98 15.38
CA LYS A 63 17.97 16.45 16.72
C LYS A 63 16.77 16.73 17.63
N SER A 64 16.25 17.95 17.61
CA SER A 64 15.03 18.31 18.35
C SER A 64 13.81 17.54 17.85
N ALA A 65 13.72 17.27 16.54
CA ALA A 65 12.67 16.42 16.00
C ALA A 65 12.83 14.95 16.41
N SER A 66 14.06 14.43 16.42
CA SER A 66 14.37 13.07 16.90
C SER A 66 13.94 12.88 18.36
N GLU A 67 14.24 13.85 19.23
CA GLU A 67 13.80 13.85 20.62
C GLU A 67 12.28 14.02 20.75
N GLY A 68 11.69 14.96 19.99
CA GLY A 68 10.25 15.27 20.05
C GLY A 68 9.34 14.18 19.50
N LEU A 69 9.82 13.39 18.53
CA LEU A 69 9.10 12.27 17.93
C LEU A 69 9.45 10.91 18.57
N ASP A 70 10.40 10.88 19.51
CA ASP A 70 10.96 9.63 20.07
C ASP A 70 11.43 8.66 18.97
N MET A 71 12.16 9.20 17.99
CA MET A 71 12.68 8.45 16.84
C MET A 71 14.20 8.49 16.83
N ALA A 72 14.82 7.42 16.36
CA ALA A 72 16.27 7.41 16.12
C ALA A 72 16.64 8.48 15.06
N PRO A 73 17.76 9.21 15.21
CA PRO A 73 18.21 10.19 14.22
C PRO A 73 18.35 9.61 12.81
N GLU A 74 18.75 8.34 12.70
CA GLU A 74 18.84 7.62 11.43
C GLU A 74 17.47 7.44 10.76
N ALA A 75 16.41 7.24 11.56
CA ALA A 75 15.05 7.14 11.07
C ALA A 75 14.59 8.50 10.51
N ILE A 76 14.84 9.59 11.23
CA ILE A 76 14.52 10.96 10.77
C ILE A 76 15.19 11.22 9.41
N ARG A 77 16.50 10.98 9.29
CA ARG A 77 17.23 11.19 8.03
C ARG A 77 16.68 10.34 6.88
N ARG A 78 16.30 9.08 7.16
CA ARG A 78 15.70 8.20 6.15
C ARG A 78 14.38 8.75 5.64
N PHE A 79 13.52 9.23 6.55
CA PHE A 79 12.24 9.84 6.19
C PHE A 79 12.41 11.16 5.44
N LEU A 80 13.39 11.99 5.82
CA LEU A 80 13.70 13.22 5.09
C LEU A 80 14.14 12.95 3.65
N ARG A 81 15.01 11.95 3.43
CA ARG A 81 15.40 11.54 2.07
C ARG A 81 14.20 11.02 1.28
N MET A 82 13.35 10.19 1.90
CA MET A 82 12.14 9.68 1.26
C MET A 82 11.17 10.81 0.89
N ALA A 83 11.00 11.82 1.74
CA ALA A 83 10.16 12.97 1.45
C ALA A 83 10.69 13.78 0.25
N GLN A 84 12.00 13.95 0.13
CA GLN A 84 12.63 14.59 -1.04
C GLN A 84 12.38 13.80 -2.33
N GLU A 85 12.50 12.47 -2.28
CA GLU A 85 12.21 11.60 -3.42
C GLU A 85 10.74 11.66 -3.85
N GLU A 86 9.79 11.77 -2.90
CA GLU A 86 8.36 11.91 -3.21
C GLU A 86 8.03 13.27 -3.83
N THR A 87 8.65 14.36 -3.36
CA THR A 87 8.50 15.68 -4.00
C THR A 87 9.00 15.66 -5.44
N ALA A 88 10.16 15.05 -5.69
CA ALA A 88 10.73 14.93 -7.04
C ALA A 88 9.81 14.14 -7.99
N LYS A 89 9.20 13.04 -7.53
CA LYS A 89 8.24 12.25 -8.34
C LYS A 89 6.98 13.04 -8.70
N ASN A 90 6.49 13.88 -7.78
CA ASN A 90 5.32 14.71 -8.04
C ASN A 90 5.64 15.84 -9.03
N GLU A 91 6.86 16.39 -9.00
CA GLU A 91 7.30 17.39 -9.98
C GLU A 91 7.42 16.78 -11.38
N GLU A 92 8.02 15.59 -11.51
CA GLU A 92 8.13 14.86 -12.78
C GLU A 92 6.75 14.49 -13.37
N SER A 93 5.80 14.09 -12.51
CA SER A 93 4.43 13.79 -12.92
C SER A 93 3.62 15.03 -13.37
N ALA A 94 4.04 16.24 -12.96
CA ALA A 94 3.37 17.49 -13.33
C ALA A 94 3.91 18.08 -14.64
N GLU A 95 5.12 17.72 -15.05
CA GLU A 95 5.74 18.15 -16.33
C GLU A 95 5.31 17.30 -17.53
N GLU A 96 4.78 16.10 -17.30
CA GLU A 96 4.29 15.18 -18.34
C GLU A 96 2.78 15.33 -18.67
N ALA A 97 2.08 16.30 -18.08
CA ALA A 97 0.64 16.56 -18.27
C ALA A 97 0.34 17.85 -19.06
#